data_AF-A0A7J4DUX8-F1
#
_entry.id   AF-A0A7J4DUX8-F1
#
_cell.length_a   1.000
_cell.length_b   1.000
_cell.length_c   1.000
_cell.angle_alpha   90.00
_cell.angle_beta   90.00
_cell.angle_gamma   90.00
#
_symmetry.space_group_name_H-M   'P 1'
#
loop_
_entity.id
_entity.type
_entity.pdbx_description
1 polymer ?
#
loop_
_entity_poly.entity_id
_entity_poly.type
_entity_poly.pdbx_seq_one_letter_code
_entity_poly.pdbx_strand_id
1 'polypeptide(L)'
;TIRRAQEAINYIDPEKRVWTLPVQGGPYVDLVENSAKMSAKYANYYTLYALGSPTILLERYRYSELLQLIVAARKHLPRSKPLHLFGAGHPMIIPFAVALGVDMFDSASYILYARDNRYMTLTHTYRLEDLDYLPCSCPVCIKYTPQEMLEMPAPERVKLLAKHNLYVLKQAINEVKVAIREGRLWELLIEKSHAHPSLHDALKVILDNIDYLTQYSPHVKGDETHGIFIFGHIDHKHPKVVEHLRRLFNNYKPRKCTKLILVPVDPNTKPFTVSNIYKLAKRRYRGAHLVGYVPALSLIPEELAETYPLSQFEISKEIDERLIVETIKIIKDYIAKFHSNCYSETIILYSSKIAWSKTIANRLSRELNIKVEKID
;
A
#
# COMPACT_ATOMS: atom_id res chain seq x y z
N THR A 1 -18.06 -18.97 20.87
CA THR A 1 -17.09 -17.95 21.34
C THR A 1 -17.76 -16.80 22.06
N ILE A 2 -18.68 -16.06 21.43
CA ILE A 2 -19.30 -14.87 22.03
C ILE A 2 -19.98 -15.13 23.39
N ARG A 3 -20.73 -16.23 23.54
CA ARG A 3 -21.34 -16.60 24.83
C ARG A 3 -20.30 -16.68 25.97
N ARG A 4 -19.16 -17.35 25.73
CA ARG A 4 -18.06 -17.44 26.69
C ARG A 4 -17.39 -16.09 26.94
N ALA A 5 -17.33 -15.21 25.93
CA ALA A 5 -16.81 -13.87 26.12
C ALA A 5 -17.69 -13.05 27.08
N GLN A 6 -19.01 -13.20 26.97
CA GLN A 6 -19.94 -12.55 27.89
C GLN A 6 -19.82 -13.12 29.32
N GLU A 7 -19.75 -14.46 29.46
CA GLU A 7 -19.53 -15.12 30.75
C GLU A 7 -18.20 -14.67 31.41
N ALA A 8 -17.15 -14.47 30.60
CA ALA A 8 -15.83 -14.07 31.08
C ALA A 8 -15.78 -12.67 31.69
N ILE A 9 -16.73 -11.77 31.37
CA ILE A 9 -16.76 -10.38 31.88
C ILE A 9 -16.66 -10.34 33.41
N ASN A 10 -17.31 -11.28 34.11
CA ASN A 10 -17.31 -11.36 35.56
C ASN A 10 -15.93 -11.71 36.17
N TYR A 11 -14.99 -12.12 35.34
CA TYR A 11 -13.63 -12.55 35.73
C TYR A 11 -12.54 -11.65 35.14
N ILE A 12 -12.90 -10.70 34.27
CA ILE A 12 -11.95 -9.81 33.62
C ILE A 12 -11.48 -8.75 34.61
N ASP A 13 -10.17 -8.75 34.82
CA ASP A 13 -9.44 -7.75 35.59
C ASP A 13 -8.42 -7.08 34.66
N PRO A 14 -8.76 -5.92 34.05
CA PRO A 14 -7.91 -5.26 33.08
C PRO A 14 -6.72 -4.53 33.72
N GLU A 15 -6.75 -4.28 35.04
CA GLU A 15 -5.63 -3.68 35.77
C GLU A 15 -4.49 -4.67 35.96
N LYS A 16 -4.81 -5.98 36.09
CA LYS A 16 -3.79 -7.01 36.31
C LYS A 16 -3.29 -7.67 35.05
N ARG A 17 -4.12 -7.80 34.00
CA ARG A 17 -3.80 -8.61 32.81
C ARG A 17 -4.46 -8.08 31.54
N VAL A 18 -3.82 -8.31 30.41
CA VAL A 18 -4.43 -8.10 29.09
C VAL A 18 -5.36 -9.28 28.79
N TRP A 19 -6.63 -8.98 28.49
CA TRP A 19 -7.62 -9.97 28.11
C TRP A 19 -7.91 -9.89 26.63
N THR A 20 -7.79 -11.04 25.97
CA THR A 20 -7.97 -11.17 24.52
C THR A 20 -9.35 -11.72 24.17
N LEU A 21 -10.07 -11.04 23.28
CA LEU A 21 -11.28 -11.59 22.67
C LEU A 21 -10.98 -12.09 21.25
N PRO A 22 -10.93 -13.42 21.03
CA PRO A 22 -10.72 -13.97 19.70
C PRO A 22 -11.98 -13.80 18.82
N VAL A 23 -11.80 -13.18 17.66
CA VAL A 23 -12.72 -13.21 16.53
C VAL A 23 -12.53 -14.53 15.80
N GLN A 24 -13.63 -15.26 15.58
CA GLN A 24 -13.65 -16.59 14.97
C GLN A 24 -14.62 -16.62 13.79
N GLY A 25 -14.68 -17.75 13.08
CA GLY A 25 -15.57 -17.93 11.93
C GLY A 25 -14.85 -18.25 10.62
N GLY A 26 -13.51 -18.19 10.61
CA GLY A 26 -12.72 -18.60 9.45
C GLY A 26 -13.02 -20.05 9.03
N PRO A 27 -13.03 -20.36 7.71
CA PRO A 27 -12.67 -19.46 6.60
C PRO A 27 -13.82 -18.58 6.08
N TYR A 28 -14.99 -18.55 6.73
CA TYR A 28 -16.17 -17.83 6.24
C TYR A 28 -16.13 -16.34 6.60
N VAL A 29 -16.03 -15.48 5.58
CA VAL A 29 -15.86 -14.01 5.73
C VAL A 29 -17.04 -13.37 6.46
N ASP A 30 -18.27 -13.78 6.14
CA ASP A 30 -19.51 -13.30 6.75
C ASP A 30 -19.58 -13.66 8.24
N LEU A 31 -19.13 -14.86 8.63
CA LEU A 31 -19.07 -15.27 10.02
C LEU A 31 -18.00 -14.49 10.80
N VAL A 32 -16.83 -14.22 10.19
CA VAL A 32 -15.80 -13.36 10.78
C VAL A 32 -16.32 -11.94 10.97
N GLU A 33 -17.03 -11.40 9.97
CA GLU A 33 -17.64 -10.08 10.05
C GLU A 33 -18.66 -10.01 11.21
N ASN A 34 -19.56 -10.99 11.30
CA ASN A 34 -20.54 -11.07 12.37
C ASN A 34 -19.86 -11.22 13.74
N SER A 35 -18.87 -12.11 13.85
CA SER A 35 -18.10 -12.29 15.08
C SER A 35 -17.40 -10.98 15.49
N ALA A 36 -16.83 -10.22 14.55
CA ALA A 36 -16.19 -8.95 14.84
C ALA A 36 -17.19 -7.89 15.32
N LYS A 37 -18.36 -7.76 14.67
CA LYS A 37 -19.45 -6.88 15.10
C LYS A 37 -19.92 -7.20 16.52
N MET A 38 -20.10 -8.49 16.82
CA MET A 38 -20.49 -8.93 18.16
C MET A 38 -19.38 -8.66 19.19
N SER A 39 -18.13 -8.96 18.84
CA SER A 39 -16.96 -8.73 19.71
C SER A 39 -16.73 -7.25 20.03
N ALA A 40 -17.03 -6.35 19.10
CA ALA A 40 -16.93 -4.90 19.31
C ALA A 40 -17.84 -4.38 20.43
N LYS A 41 -18.97 -5.05 20.71
CA LYS A 41 -19.88 -4.69 21.82
C LYS A 41 -19.24 -4.84 23.20
N TYR A 42 -18.12 -5.57 23.29
CA TYR A 42 -17.40 -5.83 24.54
C TYR A 42 -16.09 -5.04 24.66
N ALA A 43 -15.93 -3.96 23.88
CA ALA A 43 -14.71 -3.15 23.83
C ALA A 43 -14.30 -2.49 25.16
N ASN A 44 -15.24 -2.32 26.08
CA ASN A 44 -14.98 -1.78 27.42
C ASN A 44 -14.32 -2.80 28.35
N TYR A 45 -14.42 -4.10 28.04
CA TYR A 45 -13.88 -5.19 28.86
C TYR A 45 -12.59 -5.76 28.28
N TYR A 46 -12.55 -5.92 26.95
CA TYR A 46 -11.40 -6.50 26.27
C TYR A 46 -10.46 -5.43 25.72
N THR A 47 -9.17 -5.60 26.00
CA THR A 47 -8.12 -4.66 25.59
C THR A 47 -7.35 -5.12 24.36
N LEU A 48 -7.44 -6.41 24.00
CA LEU A 48 -6.81 -7.01 22.83
C LEU A 48 -7.84 -7.84 22.06
N TYR A 49 -7.82 -7.74 20.73
CA TYR A 49 -8.55 -8.65 19.86
C TYR A 49 -7.58 -9.54 19.12
N ALA A 50 -8.01 -10.75 18.77
CA ALA A 50 -7.21 -11.64 17.95
C ALA A 50 -8.05 -12.26 16.84
N LEU A 51 -7.51 -12.39 15.63
CA LEU A 51 -8.14 -13.15 14.56
C LEU A 51 -7.68 -14.60 14.63
N GLY A 52 -8.59 -15.49 14.98
CA GLY A 52 -8.33 -16.92 15.13
C GLY A 52 -8.46 -17.71 13.84
N SER A 53 -7.86 -18.91 13.84
CA SER A 53 -7.96 -19.93 12.78
C SER A 53 -7.36 -19.62 11.39
N PRO A 54 -6.29 -18.80 11.22
CA PRO A 54 -5.70 -18.59 9.89
C PRO A 54 -4.60 -19.61 9.53
N THR A 55 -4.17 -20.47 10.46
CA THR A 55 -2.97 -21.33 10.29
C THR A 55 -3.05 -22.22 9.04
N ILE A 56 -4.22 -22.83 8.79
CA ILE A 56 -4.45 -23.69 7.60
C ILE A 56 -4.33 -22.87 6.30
N LEU A 57 -4.74 -21.60 6.31
CA LEU A 57 -4.63 -20.74 5.12
C LEU A 57 -3.16 -20.37 4.85
N LEU A 58 -2.41 -20.09 5.91
CA LEU A 58 -0.98 -19.77 5.83
C LEU A 58 -0.15 -20.94 5.30
N GLU A 59 -0.40 -22.16 5.79
CA GLU A 59 0.28 -23.38 5.32
C GLU A 59 0.05 -23.64 3.82
N ARG A 60 -1.10 -23.23 3.30
CA ARG A 60 -1.49 -23.41 1.90
C ARG A 60 -1.25 -22.18 1.03
N TYR A 61 -0.51 -21.18 1.52
CA TYR A 61 -0.25 -19.92 0.81
C TYR A 61 -1.52 -19.17 0.34
N ARG A 62 -2.66 -19.38 1.02
CA ARG A 62 -3.95 -18.73 0.72
C ARG A 62 -4.01 -17.33 1.33
N TYR A 63 -3.07 -16.48 0.91
CA TYR A 63 -2.85 -15.15 1.48
C TYR A 63 -4.00 -14.19 1.22
N SER A 64 -4.56 -14.18 0.01
CA SER A 64 -5.72 -13.33 -0.33
C SER A 64 -6.91 -13.57 0.59
N GLU A 65 -7.25 -14.83 0.86
CA GLU A 65 -8.34 -15.19 1.77
C GLU A 65 -8.05 -14.76 3.21
N LEU A 66 -6.83 -14.98 3.68
CA LEU A 66 -6.41 -14.48 4.99
C LEU A 66 -6.60 -12.97 5.10
N LEU A 67 -6.15 -12.21 4.10
CA LEU A 67 -6.31 -10.76 4.06
C LEU A 67 -7.79 -10.35 4.05
N GLN A 68 -8.67 -11.08 3.35
CA GLN A 68 -10.11 -10.82 3.38
C GLN A 68 -10.70 -11.00 4.78
N LEU A 69 -10.28 -12.02 5.54
CA LEU A 69 -10.69 -12.19 6.94
C LEU A 69 -10.18 -11.04 7.83
N ILE A 70 -8.95 -10.57 7.62
CA ILE A 70 -8.41 -9.41 8.35
C ILE A 70 -9.23 -8.16 8.05
N VAL A 71 -9.55 -7.89 6.78
CA VAL A 71 -10.41 -6.77 6.38
C VAL A 71 -11.78 -6.86 7.07
N ALA A 72 -12.42 -8.03 7.00
CA ALA A 72 -13.74 -8.26 7.60
C ALA A 72 -13.73 -8.03 9.11
N ALA A 73 -12.69 -8.49 9.82
CA ALA A 73 -12.56 -8.23 11.24
C ALA A 73 -12.27 -6.75 11.54
N ARG A 74 -11.26 -6.18 10.89
CA ARG A 74 -10.73 -4.84 11.20
C ARG A 74 -11.75 -3.72 10.93
N LYS A 75 -12.63 -3.89 9.95
CA LYS A 75 -13.72 -2.94 9.63
C LYS A 75 -14.70 -2.74 10.78
N HIS A 76 -14.88 -3.75 11.65
CA HIS A 76 -15.88 -3.70 12.74
C HIS A 76 -15.27 -3.60 14.14
N LEU A 77 -14.01 -4.00 14.31
CA LEU A 77 -13.34 -3.91 15.61
C LEU A 77 -12.93 -2.47 15.96
N PRO A 78 -12.90 -2.09 17.26
CA PRO A 78 -12.46 -0.75 17.70
C PRO A 78 -10.99 -0.48 17.32
N ARG A 79 -10.73 0.58 16.55
CA ARG A 79 -9.38 0.90 16.03
C ARG A 79 -8.36 1.30 17.10
N SER A 80 -8.84 1.74 18.27
CA SER A 80 -8.01 2.04 19.44
C SER A 80 -7.50 0.79 20.17
N LYS A 81 -7.89 -0.41 19.73
CA LYS A 81 -7.51 -1.69 20.33
C LYS A 81 -6.66 -2.50 19.33
N PRO A 82 -5.54 -3.10 19.79
CA PRO A 82 -4.69 -3.90 18.91
C PRO A 82 -5.41 -5.13 18.36
N LEU A 83 -4.99 -5.55 17.17
CA LEU A 83 -5.38 -6.80 16.53
C LEU A 83 -4.19 -7.74 16.42
N HIS A 84 -4.28 -8.90 17.06
CA HIS A 84 -3.33 -9.99 16.95
C HIS A 84 -3.75 -10.99 15.87
N LEU A 85 -2.82 -11.45 15.04
CA LEU A 85 -3.08 -12.48 14.04
C LEU A 85 -2.47 -13.81 14.47
N PHE A 86 -3.32 -14.74 14.90
CA PHE A 86 -2.86 -16.00 15.48
C PHE A 86 -2.12 -16.88 14.47
N GLY A 87 -0.93 -17.40 14.82
CA GLY A 87 -0.18 -18.34 14.00
C GLY A 87 0.41 -17.77 12.70
N ALA A 88 0.35 -16.46 12.49
CA ALA A 88 0.95 -15.79 11.35
C ALA A 88 2.46 -15.61 11.52
N GLY A 89 3.20 -16.65 11.14
CA GLY A 89 4.65 -16.71 11.27
C GLY A 89 5.43 -16.82 9.96
N HIS A 90 4.87 -16.43 8.81
CA HIS A 90 5.63 -16.37 7.56
C HIS A 90 6.04 -14.92 7.25
N PRO A 91 7.35 -14.60 7.06
CA PRO A 91 7.83 -13.24 6.83
C PRO A 91 7.07 -12.48 5.72
N MET A 92 6.87 -13.15 4.58
CA MET A 92 6.19 -12.66 3.38
C MET A 92 4.84 -11.95 3.60
N ILE A 93 4.01 -12.43 4.52
CA ILE A 93 2.64 -11.91 4.69
C ILE A 93 2.55 -10.77 5.70
N ILE A 94 3.58 -10.58 6.53
CA ILE A 94 3.61 -9.59 7.61
C ILE A 94 3.34 -8.18 7.07
N PRO A 95 4.00 -7.67 6.00
CA PRO A 95 3.75 -6.32 5.49
C PRO A 95 2.28 -6.07 5.11
N PHE A 96 1.64 -7.05 4.46
CA PHE A 96 0.25 -6.95 4.03
C PHE A 96 -0.72 -7.00 5.21
N ALA A 97 -0.49 -7.89 6.17
CA ALA A 97 -1.30 -7.97 7.38
C ALA A 97 -1.22 -6.66 8.19
N VAL A 98 -0.01 -6.09 8.32
CA VAL A 98 0.18 -4.79 9.00
C VAL A 98 -0.49 -3.65 8.25
N ALA A 99 -0.42 -3.63 6.91
CA ALA A 99 -1.12 -2.62 6.11
C ALA A 99 -2.65 -2.64 6.32
N LEU A 100 -3.20 -3.81 6.65
CA LEU A 100 -4.60 -3.99 7.02
C LEU A 100 -4.90 -3.75 8.50
N GLY A 101 -3.93 -3.33 9.32
CA GLY A 101 -4.11 -2.98 10.72
C GLY A 101 -4.01 -4.15 11.70
N VAL A 102 -3.19 -5.15 11.38
CA VAL A 102 -2.69 -6.14 12.35
C VAL A 102 -1.47 -5.57 13.07
N ASP A 103 -1.45 -5.70 14.40
CA ASP A 103 -0.42 -5.11 15.26
C ASP A 103 0.52 -6.15 15.87
N MET A 104 0.04 -7.40 16.04
CA MET A 104 0.78 -8.44 16.75
C MET A 104 0.72 -9.77 16.01
N PHE A 105 1.80 -10.55 16.12
CA PHE A 105 1.97 -11.85 15.46
C PHE A 105 2.58 -12.84 16.44
N ASP A 106 2.28 -14.13 16.27
CA ASP A 106 2.96 -15.24 16.91
C ASP A 106 3.35 -16.28 15.84
N SER A 107 4.42 -17.01 16.10
CA SER A 107 4.97 -17.99 15.17
C SER A 107 5.37 -19.26 15.91
N ALA A 108 4.76 -20.38 15.56
CA ALA A 108 5.34 -21.70 15.76
C ALA A 108 6.16 -22.15 14.54
N SER A 109 5.97 -21.51 13.38
CA SER A 109 6.61 -21.86 12.11
C SER A 109 8.14 -21.81 12.20
N TYR A 110 8.75 -20.91 12.98
CA TYR A 110 10.21 -20.81 13.06
C TYR A 110 10.87 -22.14 13.49
N ILE A 111 10.27 -22.86 14.45
CA ILE A 111 10.79 -24.12 14.98
C ILE A 111 10.24 -25.33 14.22
N LEU A 112 8.98 -25.29 13.78
CA LEU A 112 8.41 -26.36 12.96
C LEU A 112 9.18 -26.47 11.63
N TYR A 113 9.47 -25.33 10.99
CA TYR A 113 10.24 -25.30 9.75
C TYR A 113 11.66 -25.79 10.00
N ALA A 114 12.30 -25.36 11.08
CA ALA A 114 13.64 -25.83 11.41
C ALA A 114 13.72 -27.35 11.60
N ARG A 115 12.69 -27.97 12.22
CA ARG A 115 12.59 -29.43 12.37
C ARG A 115 12.46 -30.15 11.02
N ASP A 116 11.85 -29.51 10.05
CA ASP A 116 11.70 -30.01 8.67
C ASP A 116 12.85 -29.55 7.74
N ASN A 117 13.99 -29.11 8.29
CA ASN A 117 15.11 -28.52 7.54
C ASN A 117 14.73 -27.34 6.62
N ARG A 118 13.67 -26.61 6.94
CA ARG A 118 13.22 -25.44 6.18
C ARG A 118 13.85 -24.14 6.68
N TYR A 119 14.41 -23.41 5.73
CA TYR A 119 15.12 -22.14 5.87
C TYR A 119 14.25 -20.98 5.36
N MET A 120 13.83 -20.09 6.24
CA MET A 120 13.03 -18.91 5.86
C MET A 120 13.90 -17.81 5.24
N THR A 121 13.36 -17.09 4.27
CA THR A 121 13.83 -15.76 3.86
C THR A 121 12.68 -14.77 3.92
N LEU A 122 12.93 -13.50 3.58
CA LEU A 122 11.86 -12.49 3.52
C LEU A 122 10.84 -12.80 2.42
N THR A 123 11.25 -13.54 1.38
CA THR A 123 10.47 -13.73 0.15
C THR A 123 10.17 -15.21 -0.16
N HIS A 124 10.85 -16.15 0.48
CA HIS A 124 10.75 -17.58 0.17
C HIS A 124 10.95 -18.44 1.43
N THR A 125 10.69 -19.73 1.29
CA THR A 125 11.15 -20.77 2.20
C THR A 125 11.85 -21.83 1.38
N TYR A 126 13.09 -22.15 1.71
CA TYR A 126 13.88 -23.19 1.05
C TYR A 126 13.98 -24.41 1.95
N ARG A 127 14.28 -25.57 1.36
CA ARG A 127 14.85 -26.69 2.11
C ARG A 127 16.36 -26.48 2.18
N LEU A 128 16.97 -26.79 3.31
CA LEU A 128 18.41 -26.58 3.52
C LEU A 128 19.24 -27.40 2.51
N GLU A 129 18.74 -28.58 2.13
CA GLU A 129 19.38 -29.48 1.16
C GLU A 129 19.44 -28.88 -0.25
N ASP A 130 18.57 -27.92 -0.57
CA ASP A 130 18.47 -27.30 -1.90
C ASP A 130 19.31 -26.01 -2.00
N LEU A 131 20.08 -25.65 -0.95
CA LEU A 131 20.85 -24.42 -0.90
C LEU A 131 22.35 -24.68 -1.08
N ASP A 132 22.95 -24.02 -2.08
CA ASP A 132 24.41 -23.92 -2.20
C ASP A 132 25.00 -22.82 -1.30
N TYR A 133 24.20 -21.78 -1.02
CA TYR A 133 24.59 -20.62 -0.22
C TYR A 133 23.46 -20.23 0.74
N LEU A 134 23.81 -19.65 1.90
CA LEU A 134 22.83 -19.04 2.81
C LEU A 134 22.68 -17.55 2.46
N PRO A 135 21.56 -17.09 1.86
CA PRO A 135 21.37 -15.70 1.42
C PRO A 135 20.99 -14.78 2.60
N CYS A 136 21.77 -14.80 3.67
CA CYS A 136 21.52 -14.02 4.88
C CYS A 136 22.85 -13.71 5.60
N SER A 137 22.86 -12.62 6.36
CA SER A 137 24.01 -12.18 7.16
C SER A 137 23.74 -12.22 8.66
N CYS A 138 22.82 -13.08 9.14
CA CYS A 138 22.58 -13.25 10.56
C CYS A 138 23.74 -14.00 11.25
N PRO A 139 23.85 -13.98 12.59
CA PRO A 139 24.93 -14.65 13.32
C PRO A 139 25.10 -16.16 13.05
N VAL A 140 24.09 -16.82 12.49
CA VAL A 140 24.19 -18.22 12.01
C VAL A 140 24.81 -18.23 10.62
N CYS A 141 24.22 -17.52 9.66
CA CYS A 141 24.58 -17.59 8.24
C CYS A 141 25.96 -17.01 7.90
N ILE A 142 26.54 -16.16 8.76
CA ILE A 142 27.93 -15.70 8.58
C ILE A 142 28.98 -16.72 9.04
N LYS A 143 28.58 -17.71 9.83
CA LYS A 143 29.50 -18.69 10.45
C LYS A 143 29.46 -20.06 9.81
N TYR A 144 28.37 -20.40 9.16
CA TYR A 144 28.11 -21.73 8.63
C TYR A 144 27.64 -21.68 7.19
N THR A 145 27.95 -22.72 6.45
CA THR A 145 27.44 -23.02 5.11
C THR A 145 26.28 -24.02 5.19
N PRO A 146 25.49 -24.19 4.11
CA PRO A 146 24.43 -25.20 4.08
C PRO A 146 24.97 -26.62 4.34
N GLN A 147 26.10 -26.97 3.72
CA GLN A 147 26.73 -28.29 3.85
C GLN A 147 27.21 -28.56 5.28
N GLU A 148 27.91 -27.62 5.91
CA GLU A 148 28.33 -27.76 7.31
C GLU A 148 27.13 -27.95 8.24
N MET A 149 26.03 -27.22 8.01
CA MET A 149 24.81 -27.40 8.78
C MET A 149 24.17 -28.76 8.57
N LEU A 150 24.20 -29.33 7.36
CA LEU A 150 23.66 -30.66 7.04
C LEU A 150 24.46 -31.78 7.70
N GLU A 151 25.77 -31.62 7.82
CA GLU A 151 26.68 -32.57 8.47
C GLU A 151 26.54 -32.59 10.00
N MET A 152 25.95 -31.55 10.60
CA MET A 152 25.71 -31.50 12.05
C MET A 152 24.64 -32.49 12.53
N PRO A 153 24.72 -32.92 13.80
CA PRO A 153 23.63 -33.65 14.43
C PRO A 153 22.31 -32.87 14.37
N ALA A 154 21.20 -33.58 14.11
CA ALA A 154 19.89 -32.96 13.93
C ALA A 154 19.49 -31.95 15.03
N PRO A 155 19.70 -32.19 16.34
CA PRO A 155 19.36 -31.21 17.38
C PRO A 155 20.10 -29.88 17.23
N GLU A 156 21.36 -29.91 16.80
CA GLU A 156 22.17 -28.71 16.60
C GLU A 156 21.74 -27.96 15.34
N ARG A 157 21.57 -28.68 14.23
CA ARG A 157 21.04 -28.12 12.97
C ARG A 157 19.69 -27.43 13.16
N VAL A 158 18.73 -28.09 13.83
CA VAL A 158 17.41 -27.54 14.13
C VAL A 158 17.52 -26.28 14.99
N LYS A 159 18.41 -26.26 15.99
CA LYS A 159 18.64 -25.07 16.82
C LYS A 159 19.16 -23.89 16.00
N LEU A 160 20.09 -24.13 15.09
CA LEU A 160 20.65 -23.09 14.21
C LEU A 160 19.62 -22.56 13.21
N LEU A 161 18.88 -23.46 12.54
CA LEU A 161 17.79 -23.08 11.63
C LEU A 161 16.69 -22.30 12.36
N ALA A 162 16.30 -22.71 13.57
CA ALA A 162 15.29 -22.00 14.35
C ALA A 162 15.76 -20.59 14.73
N LYS A 163 17.03 -20.42 15.12
CA LYS A 163 17.62 -19.10 15.38
C LYS A 163 17.61 -18.23 14.12
N HIS A 164 18.05 -18.77 12.99
CA HIS A 164 17.99 -18.09 11.69
C HIS A 164 16.56 -17.63 11.35
N ASN A 165 15.58 -18.53 11.43
CA ASN A 165 14.18 -18.22 11.14
C ASN A 165 13.64 -17.09 12.05
N LEU A 166 14.02 -17.06 13.33
CA LEU A 166 13.70 -15.95 14.24
C LEU A 166 14.37 -14.63 13.83
N TYR A 167 15.62 -14.65 13.37
CA TYR A 167 16.29 -13.45 12.85
C TYR A 167 15.56 -12.88 11.63
N VAL A 168 15.12 -13.75 10.71
CA VAL A 168 14.37 -13.33 9.51
C VAL A 168 13.00 -12.75 9.88
N LEU A 169 12.27 -13.37 10.81
CA LEU A 169 11.00 -12.82 11.30
C LEU A 169 11.19 -11.45 11.95
N LYS A 170 12.24 -11.29 12.78
CA LYS A 170 12.59 -10.00 13.36
C LYS A 170 12.95 -8.97 12.30
N GLN A 171 13.68 -9.37 11.26
CA GLN A 171 14.03 -8.50 10.13
C GLN A 171 12.78 -8.03 9.39
N ALA A 172 11.83 -8.92 9.09
CA ALA A 172 10.57 -8.57 8.43
C ALA A 172 9.76 -7.53 9.25
N ILE A 173 9.68 -7.71 10.57
CA ILE A 173 9.01 -6.75 11.45
C ILE A 173 9.73 -5.39 11.46
N ASN A 174 11.07 -5.39 11.48
CA ASN A 174 11.84 -4.16 11.46
C ASN A 174 11.71 -3.41 10.13
N GLU A 175 11.75 -4.12 9.00
CA GLU A 175 11.54 -3.57 7.65
C GLU A 175 10.18 -2.87 7.56
N VAL A 176 9.12 -3.52 8.04
CA VAL A 176 7.77 -2.92 8.07
C VAL A 176 7.73 -1.69 8.97
N LYS A 177 8.36 -1.71 10.15
CA LYS A 177 8.40 -0.54 11.06
C LYS A 177 9.12 0.65 10.42
N VAL A 178 10.22 0.42 9.72
CA VAL A 178 10.96 1.47 8.99
C VAL A 178 10.09 2.04 7.88
N ALA A 179 9.49 1.18 7.04
CA ALA A 179 8.59 1.62 5.97
C ALA A 179 7.38 2.40 6.50
N ILE A 180 6.84 2.01 7.64
CA ILE A 180 5.77 2.75 8.34
C ILE A 180 6.26 4.12 8.79
N ARG A 181 7.45 4.22 9.39
CA ARG A 181 8.01 5.49 9.88
C ARG A 181 8.27 6.47 8.72
N GLU A 182 8.77 5.96 7.60
CA GLU A 182 9.12 6.75 6.41
C GLU A 182 7.93 6.98 5.46
N GLY A 183 6.74 6.45 5.78
CA GLY A 183 5.56 6.59 4.92
C GLY A 183 5.64 5.77 3.63
N ARG A 184 6.54 4.78 3.54
CA ARG A 184 6.84 3.94 2.36
C ARG A 184 6.26 2.53 2.43
N LEU A 185 5.23 2.32 3.26
CA LEU A 185 4.62 1.01 3.39
C LEU A 185 4.00 0.54 2.05
N TRP A 186 3.45 1.46 1.25
CA TRP A 186 2.90 1.12 -0.06
C TRP A 186 3.95 0.50 -0.98
N GLU A 187 5.09 1.17 -1.13
CA GLU A 187 6.21 0.73 -1.95
C GLU A 187 6.71 -0.65 -1.49
N LEU A 188 6.79 -0.88 -0.17
CA LEU A 188 7.13 -2.18 0.38
C LEU A 188 6.12 -3.27 -0.04
N LEU A 189 4.82 -2.98 -0.03
CA LEU A 189 3.80 -3.95 -0.48
C LEU A 189 3.97 -4.28 -1.96
N ILE A 190 4.22 -3.27 -2.80
CA ILE A 190 4.45 -3.48 -4.24
C ILE A 190 5.68 -4.35 -4.45
N GLU A 191 6.81 -4.02 -3.81
CA GLU A 191 8.04 -4.81 -3.88
C GLU A 191 7.79 -6.28 -3.50
N LYS A 192 7.17 -6.52 -2.33
CA LYS A 192 6.91 -7.90 -1.87
C LYS A 192 5.91 -8.63 -2.75
N SER A 193 4.97 -7.94 -3.39
CA SER A 193 3.98 -8.57 -4.28
C SER A 193 4.61 -9.28 -5.48
N HIS A 194 5.81 -8.87 -5.90
CA HIS A 194 6.53 -9.48 -7.01
C HIS A 194 7.33 -10.74 -6.63
N ALA A 195 7.37 -11.10 -5.34
CA ALA A 195 8.10 -12.28 -4.90
C ALA A 195 7.38 -13.61 -5.20
N HIS A 196 6.04 -13.62 -5.21
CA HIS A 196 5.26 -14.85 -5.45
C HIS A 196 3.85 -14.54 -5.96
N PRO A 197 3.25 -15.34 -6.87
CA PRO A 197 1.89 -15.11 -7.39
C PRO A 197 0.82 -14.95 -6.29
N SER A 198 0.88 -15.73 -5.21
CA SER A 198 -0.08 -15.59 -4.11
C SER A 198 0.06 -14.28 -3.32
N LEU A 199 1.24 -13.64 -3.31
CA LEU A 199 1.41 -12.30 -2.76
C LEU A 199 0.90 -11.24 -3.74
N HIS A 200 1.04 -11.47 -5.04
CA HIS A 200 0.41 -10.62 -6.04
C HIS A 200 -1.12 -10.66 -5.92
N ASP A 201 -1.71 -11.83 -5.65
CA ASP A 201 -3.14 -11.94 -5.34
C ASP A 201 -3.50 -11.30 -3.99
N ALA A 202 -2.60 -11.34 -3.00
CA ALA A 202 -2.77 -10.63 -1.75
C ALA A 202 -2.80 -9.09 -1.97
N LEU A 203 -1.96 -8.56 -2.87
CA LEU A 203 -1.99 -7.16 -3.25
C LEU A 203 -3.35 -6.78 -3.84
N LYS A 204 -4.01 -7.63 -4.64
CA LYS A 204 -5.36 -7.34 -5.16
C LYS A 204 -6.36 -7.04 -4.04
N VAL A 205 -6.29 -7.77 -2.92
CA VAL A 205 -7.16 -7.50 -1.75
C VAL A 205 -6.91 -6.12 -1.15
N ILE A 206 -5.66 -5.64 -1.14
CA ILE A 206 -5.31 -4.28 -0.73
C ILE A 206 -5.93 -3.26 -1.71
N LEU A 207 -5.80 -3.49 -3.02
CA LEU A 207 -6.34 -2.61 -4.07
C LEU A 207 -7.87 -2.52 -4.01
N ASP A 208 -8.54 -3.65 -3.80
CA ASP A 208 -10.00 -3.73 -3.67
C ASP A 208 -10.53 -2.99 -2.44
N ASN A 209 -9.69 -2.81 -1.42
CA ASN A 209 -10.03 -2.12 -0.18
C ASN A 209 -9.34 -0.75 -0.04
N ILE A 210 -8.82 -0.20 -1.14
CA ILE A 210 -8.00 1.01 -1.10
C ILE A 210 -8.74 2.23 -0.56
N ASP A 211 -10.02 2.37 -0.86
CA ASP A 211 -10.83 3.49 -0.35
C ASP A 211 -10.92 3.46 1.17
N TYR A 212 -11.16 2.27 1.73
CA TYR A 212 -11.17 2.04 3.17
C TYR A 212 -9.80 2.33 3.79
N LEU A 213 -8.71 1.85 3.19
CA LEU A 213 -7.35 2.08 3.71
C LEU A 213 -6.94 3.56 3.65
N THR A 214 -7.34 4.24 2.57
CA THR A 214 -7.02 5.67 2.34
C THR A 214 -7.60 6.56 3.44
N GLN A 215 -8.80 6.25 3.96
CA GLN A 215 -9.43 6.99 5.06
C GLN A 215 -8.54 7.05 6.32
N TYR A 216 -7.67 6.06 6.51
CA TYR A 216 -6.79 5.96 7.67
C TYR A 216 -5.32 6.19 7.34
N SER A 217 -5.02 6.58 6.10
CA SER A 217 -3.67 6.94 5.69
C SER A 217 -3.36 8.37 6.16
N PRO A 218 -2.34 8.59 7.01
CA PRO A 218 -2.01 9.93 7.51
C PRO A 218 -1.50 10.80 6.37
N HIS A 219 -1.99 12.03 6.19
CA HIS A 219 -1.69 12.85 4.99
C HIS A 219 -0.18 12.94 4.68
N VAL A 220 0.61 13.34 5.67
CA VAL A 220 2.09 13.30 5.68
C VAL A 220 2.52 12.46 6.88
N LYS A 221 3.69 11.80 6.79
CA LYS A 221 4.22 10.97 7.86
C LYS A 221 5.75 11.04 7.90
N GLY A 222 6.31 11.02 9.11
CA GLY A 222 7.74 11.16 9.35
C GLY A 222 8.15 12.58 9.72
N ASP A 223 9.38 12.73 10.23
CA ASP A 223 9.98 14.03 10.50
C ASP A 223 10.38 14.74 9.19
N GLU A 224 10.67 13.95 8.15
CA GLU A 224 10.95 14.40 6.79
C GLU A 224 9.90 13.87 5.81
N THR A 225 9.45 14.72 4.88
CA THR A 225 8.48 14.33 3.86
C THR A 225 9.18 13.61 2.70
N HIS A 226 8.97 12.31 2.58
CA HIS A 226 9.45 11.54 1.42
C HIS A 226 8.45 11.58 0.26
N GLY A 227 8.97 11.77 -0.94
CA GLY A 227 8.15 11.71 -2.15
C GLY A 227 7.66 10.28 -2.45
N ILE A 228 6.46 10.18 -3.03
CA ILE A 228 5.88 8.90 -3.45
C ILE A 228 6.56 8.41 -4.73
N PHE A 229 6.61 7.09 -4.92
CA PHE A 229 7.13 6.51 -6.16
C PHE A 229 6.01 6.03 -7.07
N ILE A 230 6.10 6.38 -8.35
CA ILE A 230 5.16 5.99 -9.39
C ILE A 230 5.93 5.14 -10.42
N PHE A 231 5.71 3.83 -10.37
CA PHE A 231 6.33 2.86 -11.26
C PHE A 231 5.42 2.51 -12.44
N GLY A 232 4.10 2.50 -12.24
CA GLY A 232 3.17 2.15 -13.31
C GLY A 232 1.71 2.21 -12.87
N HIS A 233 0.86 1.47 -13.59
CA HIS A 233 -0.59 1.59 -13.43
C HIS A 233 -1.05 1.34 -12.01
N ILE A 234 -0.50 0.39 -11.26
CA ILE A 234 -0.95 0.11 -9.88
C ILE A 234 -0.90 1.36 -8.99
N ASP A 235 0.02 2.29 -9.21
CA ASP A 235 0.19 3.50 -8.40
C ASP A 235 -0.93 4.53 -8.56
N HIS A 236 -1.84 4.36 -9.54
CA HIS A 236 -3.12 5.10 -9.53
C HIS A 236 -3.96 4.82 -8.27
N LYS A 237 -3.75 3.64 -7.66
CA LYS A 237 -4.34 3.24 -6.36
C LYS A 237 -3.46 3.60 -5.17
N HIS A 238 -2.35 4.32 -5.33
CA HIS A 238 -1.58 4.76 -4.17
C HIS A 238 -2.47 5.59 -3.24
N PRO A 239 -2.52 5.35 -1.91
CA PRO A 239 -3.45 6.06 -1.01
C PRO A 239 -3.35 7.59 -1.11
N LYS A 240 -2.15 8.13 -1.35
CA LYS A 240 -1.93 9.57 -1.58
C LYS A 240 -2.52 10.09 -2.89
N VAL A 241 -2.45 9.29 -3.95
CA VAL A 241 -3.06 9.62 -5.25
C VAL A 241 -4.59 9.57 -5.10
N VAL A 242 -5.13 8.52 -4.49
CA VAL A 242 -6.58 8.37 -4.25
C VAL A 242 -7.11 9.52 -3.40
N GLU A 243 -6.42 9.89 -2.31
CA GLU A 243 -6.84 11.00 -1.45
C GLU A 243 -6.75 12.35 -2.16
N HIS A 244 -5.68 12.59 -2.92
CA HIS A 244 -5.55 13.80 -3.76
C HIS A 244 -6.74 13.93 -4.71
N LEU A 245 -7.01 12.89 -5.50
CA LEU A 245 -8.11 12.91 -6.46
C LEU A 245 -9.46 13.10 -5.76
N ARG A 246 -9.70 12.41 -4.64
CA ARG A 246 -10.92 12.58 -3.85
C ARG A 246 -11.11 14.04 -3.43
N ARG A 247 -10.07 14.70 -2.91
CA ARG A 247 -10.12 16.12 -2.52
C ARG A 247 -10.26 17.06 -3.72
N LEU A 248 -9.57 16.77 -4.82
CA LEU A 248 -9.66 17.54 -6.06
C LEU A 248 -11.11 17.55 -6.58
N PHE A 249 -11.78 16.41 -6.54
CA PHE A 249 -13.15 16.33 -7.02
C PHE A 249 -14.17 16.84 -6.00
N ASN A 250 -13.99 16.63 -4.70
CA ASN A 250 -15.05 16.89 -3.71
C ASN A 250 -14.89 18.22 -2.96
N ASN A 251 -13.67 18.73 -2.82
CA ASN A 251 -13.36 19.85 -1.92
C ASN A 251 -12.79 21.06 -2.68
N TYR A 252 -12.05 20.82 -3.75
CA TYR A 252 -11.44 21.90 -4.54
C TYR A 252 -12.49 22.63 -5.38
N LYS A 253 -12.41 23.96 -5.36
CA LYS A 253 -13.24 24.85 -6.20
C LYS A 253 -12.31 25.57 -7.17
N PRO A 254 -12.34 25.22 -8.46
CA PRO A 254 -11.46 25.87 -9.43
C PRO A 254 -11.77 27.36 -9.57
N ARG A 255 -10.73 28.14 -9.88
CA ARG A 255 -10.90 29.54 -10.24
C ARG A 255 -11.82 29.66 -11.46
N LYS A 256 -12.75 30.62 -11.42
CA LYS A 256 -13.55 30.99 -12.59
C LYS A 256 -12.71 31.85 -13.54
N CYS A 257 -12.57 31.42 -14.78
CA CYS A 257 -11.86 32.15 -15.83
C CYS A 257 -12.30 31.67 -17.21
N THR A 258 -12.02 32.42 -18.27
CA THR A 258 -12.46 32.04 -19.62
C THR A 258 -11.80 30.76 -20.14
N LYS A 259 -10.52 30.52 -19.82
CA LYS A 259 -9.74 29.40 -20.38
C LYS A 259 -9.14 28.50 -19.32
N LEU A 260 -9.31 27.19 -19.47
CA LEU A 260 -8.53 26.14 -18.80
C LEU A 260 -7.37 25.73 -19.71
N ILE A 261 -6.14 25.80 -19.19
CA ILE A 261 -4.95 25.35 -19.92
C ILE A 261 -4.36 24.14 -19.18
N LEU A 262 -4.40 22.97 -19.82
CA LEU A 262 -3.73 21.78 -19.32
C LEU A 262 -2.26 21.82 -19.75
N VAL A 263 -1.35 21.77 -18.77
CA VAL A 263 0.10 21.91 -18.98
C VAL A 263 0.80 20.60 -18.60
N PRO A 264 1.67 20.03 -19.45
CA PRO A 264 2.36 18.80 -19.08
C PRO A 264 3.39 19.12 -17.99
N VAL A 265 3.36 18.35 -16.90
CA VAL A 265 4.34 18.47 -15.83
C VAL A 265 5.61 17.75 -16.24
N ASP A 266 6.75 18.46 -16.20
CA ASP A 266 8.07 17.83 -16.29
C ASP A 266 8.43 17.19 -14.95
N PRO A 267 8.56 15.86 -14.87
CA PRO A 267 8.90 15.19 -13.61
C PRO A 267 10.25 15.58 -13.02
N ASN A 268 11.16 16.15 -13.82
CA ASN A 268 12.48 16.58 -13.36
C ASN A 268 12.48 18.01 -12.81
N THR A 269 11.41 18.77 -13.03
CA THR A 269 11.30 20.17 -12.63
C THR A 269 10.06 20.38 -11.78
N LYS A 270 10.21 20.18 -10.46
CA LYS A 270 9.14 20.26 -9.45
C LYS A 270 9.42 21.41 -8.47
N PRO A 271 8.41 22.22 -8.06
CA PRO A 271 7.04 22.22 -8.57
C PRO A 271 6.95 22.59 -10.05
N PHE A 272 5.92 22.09 -10.75
CA PHE A 272 5.80 22.35 -12.19
C PHE A 272 5.70 23.84 -12.53
N THR A 273 5.28 24.67 -11.57
CA THR A 273 5.17 26.13 -11.66
C THR A 273 6.50 26.86 -11.80
N VAL A 274 7.64 26.21 -11.51
CA VAL A 274 8.98 26.80 -11.79
C VAL A 274 9.54 26.42 -13.16
N SER A 275 8.91 25.44 -13.84
CA SER A 275 9.37 24.94 -15.14
C SER A 275 9.26 25.97 -16.26
N ASN A 276 10.13 25.86 -17.26
CA ASN A 276 10.07 26.71 -18.45
C ASN A 276 8.76 26.51 -19.24
N ILE A 277 8.28 25.26 -19.32
CA ILE A 277 7.00 24.91 -19.95
C ILE A 277 5.85 25.70 -19.32
N TYR A 278 5.76 25.70 -17.99
CA TYR A 278 4.76 26.48 -17.27
C TYR A 278 4.92 27.98 -17.49
N LYS A 279 6.14 28.52 -17.37
CA LYS A 279 6.39 29.97 -17.57
C LYS A 279 5.99 30.43 -18.97
N LEU A 280 6.28 29.63 -19.99
CA LEU A 280 5.85 29.86 -21.38
C LEU A 280 4.32 29.84 -21.50
N ALA A 281 3.65 28.83 -20.92
CA ALA A 281 2.20 28.72 -20.91
C ALA A 281 1.54 29.92 -20.21
N LYS A 282 2.05 30.33 -19.04
CA LYS A 282 1.53 31.46 -18.26
C LYS A 282 1.67 32.79 -19.01
N ARG A 283 2.76 32.97 -19.77
CA ARG A 283 2.98 34.15 -20.63
C ARG A 283 2.05 34.16 -21.84
N ARG A 284 1.83 33.00 -22.48
CA ARG A 284 0.98 32.83 -23.67
C ARG A 284 -0.50 32.98 -23.36
N TYR A 285 -0.93 32.48 -22.21
CA TYR A 285 -2.33 32.43 -21.78
C TYR A 285 -2.56 33.27 -20.53
N ARG A 286 -2.34 34.59 -20.65
CA ARG A 286 -2.54 35.52 -19.52
C ARG A 286 -3.98 35.47 -19.02
N GLY A 287 -4.15 35.33 -17.71
CA GLY A 287 -5.46 35.28 -17.06
C GLY A 287 -6.19 33.93 -17.15
N ALA A 288 -5.63 32.94 -17.85
CA ALA A 288 -6.15 31.58 -17.84
C ALA A 288 -5.78 30.84 -16.53
N HIS A 289 -6.55 29.80 -16.20
CA HIS A 289 -6.24 28.88 -15.12
C HIS A 289 -5.39 27.74 -15.67
N LEU A 290 -4.19 27.56 -15.12
CA LEU A 290 -3.26 26.53 -15.53
C LEU A 290 -3.35 25.33 -14.59
N VAL A 291 -3.59 24.15 -15.16
CA VAL A 291 -3.62 22.90 -14.41
C VAL A 291 -2.58 21.96 -15.02
N GLY A 292 -1.61 21.56 -14.21
CA GLY A 292 -0.62 20.56 -14.58
C GLY A 292 -1.28 19.20 -14.79
N TYR A 293 -0.82 18.41 -15.76
CA TYR A 293 -1.19 17.00 -15.88
C TYR A 293 0.04 16.10 -15.93
N VAL A 294 -0.04 14.96 -15.24
CA VAL A 294 1.03 13.96 -15.10
C VAL A 294 0.42 12.58 -14.83
N PRO A 295 1.00 11.47 -15.34
CA PRO A 295 0.48 10.15 -15.04
C PRO A 295 0.37 9.86 -13.53
N ALA A 296 -0.61 9.04 -13.15
CA ALA A 296 -1.04 8.75 -11.77
C ALA A 296 -1.71 9.93 -11.03
N LEU A 297 -0.98 11.02 -10.73
CA LEU A 297 -1.56 12.19 -10.03
C LEU A 297 -2.62 12.92 -10.86
N SER A 298 -2.60 12.69 -12.17
CA SER A 298 -3.55 13.13 -13.19
C SER A 298 -3.65 14.63 -13.39
N LEU A 299 -4.07 15.38 -12.37
CA LEU A 299 -4.26 16.83 -12.44
C LEU A 299 -3.72 17.52 -11.20
N ILE A 300 -2.99 18.61 -11.41
CA ILE A 300 -2.35 19.41 -10.37
C ILE A 300 -2.68 20.89 -10.67
N PRO A 301 -3.73 21.46 -10.04
CA PRO A 301 -3.98 22.89 -10.14
C PRO A 301 -2.78 23.73 -9.70
N GLU A 302 -2.53 24.86 -10.35
CA GLU A 302 -1.37 25.70 -10.04
C GLU A 302 -1.33 26.16 -8.58
N GLU A 303 -2.50 26.33 -7.94
CA GLU A 303 -2.58 26.71 -6.52
C GLU A 303 -2.17 25.58 -5.56
N LEU A 304 -2.17 24.34 -6.04
CA LEU A 304 -1.83 23.14 -5.26
C LEU A 304 -0.44 22.59 -5.60
N ALA A 305 0.29 23.21 -6.53
CA ALA A 305 1.52 22.66 -7.09
C ALA A 305 2.55 22.24 -6.02
N GLU A 306 2.67 23.00 -4.92
CA GLU A 306 3.64 22.75 -3.85
C GLU A 306 3.12 21.84 -2.72
N THR A 307 1.84 21.44 -2.78
CA THR A 307 1.23 20.59 -1.75
C THR A 307 1.60 19.12 -1.93
N TYR A 308 1.72 18.38 -0.84
CA TYR A 308 2.04 16.95 -0.90
C TYR A 308 0.86 16.12 -1.46
N PRO A 309 1.10 15.16 -2.37
CA PRO A 309 2.39 14.73 -2.94
C PRO A 309 2.72 15.34 -4.33
N LEU A 310 2.13 16.49 -4.68
CA LEU A 310 2.06 17.00 -6.06
C LEU A 310 3.38 17.57 -6.60
N SER A 311 4.37 17.78 -5.72
CA SER A 311 5.76 18.05 -6.09
C SER A 311 6.74 17.02 -5.54
N GLN A 312 6.31 16.19 -4.58
CA GLN A 312 7.12 15.20 -3.90
C GLN A 312 6.78 13.83 -4.47
N PHE A 313 7.22 13.57 -5.69
CA PHE A 313 7.09 12.27 -6.34
C PHE A 313 8.25 12.01 -7.27
N GLU A 314 8.58 10.74 -7.48
CA GLU A 314 9.44 10.28 -8.58
C GLU A 314 8.65 9.33 -9.46
N ILE A 315 8.88 9.40 -10.77
CA ILE A 315 8.12 8.63 -11.75
C ILE A 315 9.06 7.97 -12.76
N SER A 316 8.75 6.72 -13.11
CA SER A 316 9.44 6.02 -14.20
C SER A 316 9.34 6.82 -15.51
N LYS A 317 10.39 6.78 -16.32
CA LYS A 317 10.38 7.40 -17.67
C LYS A 317 9.43 6.66 -18.61
N GLU A 318 9.37 5.35 -18.48
CA GLU A 318 8.48 4.49 -19.23
C GLU A 318 7.16 4.37 -18.48
N ILE A 319 6.10 4.85 -19.11
CA ILE A 319 4.74 4.84 -18.56
C ILE A 319 3.94 3.81 -19.33
N ASP A 320 3.39 2.83 -18.62
CA ASP A 320 2.56 1.82 -19.25
C ASP A 320 1.22 2.39 -19.73
N GLU A 321 0.67 1.74 -20.75
CA GLU A 321 -0.55 2.15 -21.44
C GLU A 321 -1.78 2.20 -20.51
N ARG A 322 -1.86 1.33 -19.49
CA ARG A 322 -3.01 1.32 -18.57
C ARG A 322 -3.00 2.57 -17.71
N LEU A 323 -1.83 3.02 -17.25
CA LEU A 323 -1.71 4.28 -16.50
C LEU A 323 -2.10 5.49 -17.35
N ILE A 324 -1.73 5.50 -18.64
CA ILE A 324 -2.15 6.54 -19.59
C ILE A 324 -3.67 6.58 -19.72
N VAL A 325 -4.33 5.43 -19.89
CA VAL A 325 -5.80 5.33 -20.02
C VAL A 325 -6.50 5.85 -18.76
N GLU A 326 -6.06 5.45 -17.56
CA GLU A 326 -6.65 5.96 -16.30
C GLU A 326 -6.44 7.46 -16.14
N THR A 327 -5.27 7.97 -16.51
CA THR A 327 -4.97 9.41 -16.46
C THR A 327 -5.91 10.21 -17.38
N ILE A 328 -6.11 9.74 -18.61
CA ILE A 328 -7.05 10.34 -19.58
C ILE A 328 -8.47 10.34 -19.03
N LYS A 329 -8.92 9.22 -18.46
CA LYS A 329 -10.25 9.10 -17.85
C LYS A 329 -10.46 10.15 -16.76
N ILE A 330 -9.50 10.29 -15.83
CA ILE A 330 -9.59 11.28 -14.74
C ILE A 330 -9.61 12.71 -15.27
N ILE A 331 -8.80 13.01 -16.30
CA ILE A 331 -8.82 14.33 -16.95
C ILE A 331 -10.18 14.62 -17.58
N LYS A 332 -10.79 13.63 -18.26
CA LYS A 332 -12.14 13.77 -18.84
C LYS A 332 -13.19 14.03 -17.75
N ASP A 333 -13.12 13.31 -16.64
CA ASP A 333 -14.05 13.48 -15.52
C ASP A 333 -13.93 14.88 -14.91
N TYR A 334 -12.72 15.41 -14.79
CA TYR A 334 -12.49 16.78 -14.30
C TYR A 334 -13.06 17.83 -15.25
N ILE A 335 -12.79 17.71 -16.55
CA ILE A 335 -13.34 18.63 -17.56
C ILE A 335 -14.86 18.57 -17.54
N ALA A 336 -15.46 17.37 -17.56
CA ALA A 336 -16.91 17.21 -17.51
C ALA A 336 -17.54 17.86 -16.26
N LYS A 337 -16.88 17.75 -15.10
CA LYS A 337 -17.39 18.30 -13.84
C LYS A 337 -17.29 19.82 -13.76
N PHE A 338 -16.16 20.40 -14.19
CA PHE A 338 -15.85 21.79 -13.90
C PHE A 338 -15.97 22.72 -15.11
N HIS A 339 -15.90 22.21 -16.34
CA HIS A 339 -15.83 23.05 -17.53
C HIS A 339 -17.00 24.01 -17.65
N SER A 340 -18.23 23.52 -17.73
CA SER A 340 -19.43 24.36 -17.93
C SER A 340 -19.64 25.44 -16.87
N ASN A 341 -19.13 25.24 -15.65
CA ASN A 341 -19.31 26.16 -14.52
C ASN A 341 -18.15 27.13 -14.31
N CYS A 342 -16.95 26.78 -14.78
CA CYS A 342 -15.73 27.51 -14.48
C CYS A 342 -15.02 28.06 -15.72
N TYR A 343 -15.22 27.46 -16.90
CA TYR A 343 -14.46 27.71 -18.13
C TYR A 343 -15.37 27.80 -19.36
N SER A 344 -14.93 28.54 -20.39
CA SER A 344 -15.59 28.56 -21.70
C SER A 344 -14.80 27.81 -22.78
N GLU A 345 -13.50 27.62 -22.56
CA GLU A 345 -12.59 26.98 -23.51
C GLU A 345 -11.54 26.16 -22.75
N THR A 346 -11.20 24.98 -23.27
CA THR A 346 -10.06 24.17 -22.80
C THR A 346 -9.03 24.06 -23.91
N ILE A 347 -7.74 24.18 -23.55
CA ILE A 347 -6.62 23.93 -24.45
C ILE A 347 -5.66 22.98 -23.73
N ILE A 348 -5.17 21.97 -24.45
CA ILE A 348 -4.18 21.03 -23.92
C ILE A 348 -2.84 21.33 -24.57
N LEU A 349 -1.84 21.61 -23.74
CA LEU A 349 -0.48 21.77 -24.20
C LEU A 349 0.27 20.43 -24.13
N TYR A 350 1.20 20.17 -25.04
CA TYR A 350 2.12 19.04 -24.95
C TYR A 350 3.55 19.48 -25.25
N SER A 351 4.55 18.76 -24.73
CA SER A 351 5.96 19.00 -25.03
C SER A 351 6.55 17.81 -25.78
N SER A 352 7.31 18.08 -26.83
CA SER A 352 8.09 17.05 -27.54
C SER A 352 9.17 16.39 -26.67
N LYS A 353 9.61 17.04 -25.58
CA LYS A 353 10.56 16.49 -24.59
C LYS A 353 9.90 15.50 -23.61
N ILE A 354 8.58 15.47 -23.55
CA ILE A 354 7.81 14.62 -22.63
C ILE A 354 6.94 13.67 -23.44
N ALA A 355 7.43 12.45 -23.71
CA ALA A 355 6.80 11.51 -24.64
C ALA A 355 5.32 11.21 -24.33
N TRP A 356 5.00 10.91 -23.06
CA TRP A 356 3.63 10.62 -22.65
C TRP A 356 2.68 11.82 -22.81
N SER A 357 3.20 13.06 -22.76
CA SER A 357 2.37 14.27 -22.86
C SER A 357 1.69 14.38 -24.22
N LYS A 358 2.41 14.03 -25.29
CA LYS A 358 1.89 14.01 -26.67
C LYS A 358 0.82 12.94 -26.84
N THR A 359 1.04 11.75 -26.27
CA THR A 359 0.06 10.64 -26.33
C THR A 359 -1.24 11.02 -25.63
N ILE A 360 -1.16 11.53 -24.40
CA ILE A 360 -2.34 11.97 -23.63
C ILE A 360 -3.08 13.09 -24.36
N ALA A 361 -2.36 14.13 -24.81
CA ALA A 361 -2.97 15.28 -25.47
C ALA A 361 -3.70 14.89 -26.77
N ASN A 362 -3.07 14.08 -27.62
CA ASN A 362 -3.68 13.64 -28.88
C ASN A 362 -4.93 12.79 -28.65
N ARG A 363 -4.94 11.91 -27.64
CA ARG A 363 -6.11 11.09 -27.32
C ARG A 363 -7.25 11.93 -26.77
N LEU A 364 -6.98 12.82 -25.82
CA LEU A 364 -7.97 13.77 -25.31
C LEU A 364 -8.55 14.65 -26.41
N SER A 365 -7.74 15.11 -27.37
CA SER A 365 -8.22 15.86 -28.53
C SER A 365 -9.19 15.07 -29.38
N ARG A 366 -8.86 13.81 -29.70
CA ARG A 366 -9.74 12.92 -30.48
C ARG A 366 -11.05 12.62 -29.77
N GLU A 367 -11.01 12.43 -28.45
CA GLU A 367 -12.17 12.04 -27.66
C GLU A 367 -13.09 13.21 -27.28
N LEU A 368 -12.55 14.41 -27.07
CA LEU A 368 -13.28 15.58 -26.58
C LEU A 368 -13.37 16.74 -27.59
N ASN A 369 -12.76 16.60 -28.78
CA ASN A 369 -12.61 17.67 -29.77
C ASN A 369 -11.96 18.95 -29.19
N ILE A 370 -10.98 18.77 -28.30
CA ILE A 370 -10.25 19.87 -27.63
C ILE A 370 -9.02 20.25 -28.42
N LYS A 371 -8.73 21.56 -28.49
CA LYS A 371 -7.54 22.10 -29.14
C LYS A 371 -6.26 21.65 -28.43
N VAL A 372 -5.30 21.17 -29.22
CA VAL A 372 -3.97 20.78 -28.73
C VAL A 372 -2.89 21.66 -29.33
N GLU A 373 -1.94 22.10 -28.52
CA GLU A 373 -0.82 22.92 -28.97
C GLU A 373 0.52 22.46 -28.38
N LYS A 374 1.60 22.62 -29.15
CA LYS A 374 2.96 22.34 -28.69
C LYS A 374 3.49 23.48 -27.81
N ILE A 375 4.25 23.16 -26.75
CA ILE A 375 4.84 24.12 -25.80
C ILE A 375 6.32 23.83 -25.46
N ASP A 376 7.21 23.87 -26.46
CA ASP A 376 8.67 23.76 -26.26
C ASP A 376 9.50 24.16 -27.48
#